data_AF-A0A7L8AGC2-F1
#
_entry.id   AF-A0A7L8AGC2-F1
#
_cell.length_a   1.000
_cell.length_b   1.000
_cell.length_c   1.000
_cell.angle_alpha   90.00
_cell.angle_beta   90.00
_cell.angle_gamma   90.00
#
_symmetry.space_group_name_H-M   'P 1'
#
loop_
_entity.id
_entity.type
_entity.pdbx_description
1 polymer ?
#
loop_
_entity_poly.entity_id
_entity_poly.type
_entity_poly.pdbx_seq_one_letter_code
_entity_poly.pdbx_strand_id
1 'polypeptide(L)' 'MKLITFIDEDGYYFDAVHFTDVVHQYPINGMGIYGCYGKITNRYGFCSMNIIQSKKMGIAVDPRN' A
#
# COMPACT_ATOMS: atom_id res chain seq x y z
N MET A 1 -1.13 13.84 -5.15
CA MET A 1 -1.78 12.52 -5.25
C MET A 1 -0.86 11.55 -5.94
N LYS A 2 -0.70 10.33 -5.40
CA LYS A 2 0.12 9.25 -5.98
C LYS A 2 -0.73 7.98 -6.07
N LEU A 3 -0.75 7.34 -7.24
CA LEU A 3 -1.36 6.03 -7.46
C LEU A 3 -0.29 4.96 -7.33
N ILE A 4 -0.60 3.89 -6.60
CA ILE A 4 0.32 2.79 -6.31
C ILE A 4 -0.44 1.48 -6.47
N THR A 5 0.15 0.56 -7.21
CA THR A 5 -0.35 -0.81 -7.34
C THR A 5 0.43 -1.71 -6.40
N PHE A 6 -0.27 -2.43 -5.55
CA PHE A 6 0.26 -3.48 -4.69
C PHE A 6 -0.05 -4.85 -5.26
N ILE A 7 0.71 -5.84 -4.81
CA ILE A 7 0.50 -7.25 -5.09
C ILE A 7 0.43 -7.93 -3.73
N ASP A 8 -0.60 -8.76 -3.51
CA ASP A 8 -0.72 -9.56 -2.29
C ASP A 8 0.08 -10.88 -2.37
N GLU A 9 -0.06 -11.72 -1.35
CA GLU A 9 0.65 -13.00 -1.27
C GLU A 9 0.21 -14.01 -2.34
N ASP A 10 -1.00 -13.89 -2.86
CA ASP A 10 -1.56 -14.75 -3.91
C ASP A 10 -1.24 -14.22 -5.32
N GLY A 11 -0.60 -13.05 -5.43
CA GLY A 11 -0.25 -12.43 -6.70
C GLY A 11 -1.37 -11.56 -7.30
N TYR A 12 -2.44 -11.28 -6.55
CA TYR A 12 -3.50 -10.40 -7.02
C TYR A 12 -3.09 -8.93 -6.89
N TYR A 13 -3.38 -8.18 -7.95
CA TYR A 13 -3.14 -6.74 -7.99
C TYR A 13 -4.22 -5.99 -7.23
N PHE A 14 -3.80 -4.97 -6.49
CA PHE A 14 -4.72 -4.08 -5.78
C PHE A 14 -4.24 -2.62 -5.83
N ASP A 15 -5.11 -1.73 -6.27
CA ASP A 15 -4.77 -0.31 -6.43
C ASP A 15 -5.08 0.52 -5.19
N ALA A 16 -4.17 1.43 -4.88
CA ALA A 16 -4.24 2.31 -3.73
C ALA A 16 -3.93 3.77 -4.11
N VAL A 17 -4.68 4.68 -3.54
CA VAL A 17 -4.56 6.12 -3.74
C VAL A 17 -3.97 6.75 -2.49
N HIS A 18 -2.84 7.44 -2.63
CA HIS A 18 -2.29 8.32 -1.60
C HIS A 18 -2.61 9.78 -1.95
N PHE A 19 -3.44 10.43 -1.13
CA PHE A 19 -3.73 11.86 -1.28
C PHE A 19 -2.56 12.72 -0.80
N THR A 20 -2.53 13.98 -1.21
CA THR A 20 -1.36 14.86 -1.04
C THR A 20 -0.94 15.04 0.42
N ASP A 21 -1.90 15.17 1.32
CA ASP A 21 -1.71 15.21 2.77
C ASP A 21 -1.05 13.95 3.34
N VAL A 22 -1.40 12.78 2.80
CA VAL A 22 -0.86 11.48 3.21
C VAL A 22 0.50 11.22 2.60
N VAL A 23 0.72 11.53 1.32
CA VAL A 23 2.01 11.29 0.62
C VAL A 23 3.16 11.99 1.32
N HIS A 24 2.96 13.21 1.83
CA HIS A 24 4.02 13.95 2.51
C HIS A 24 4.37 13.36 3.88
N GLN A 25 3.40 12.78 4.60
CA GLN A 25 3.61 12.19 5.91
C GLN A 25 4.11 10.74 5.83
N TYR A 26 3.63 9.98 4.84
CA TYR A 26 3.90 8.56 4.65
C TYR A 26 4.34 8.29 3.22
N PRO A 27 5.56 8.71 2.84
CA PRO A 27 6.04 8.56 1.47
C PRO A 27 6.35 7.09 1.14
N ILE A 28 5.89 6.63 -0.02
CA ILE A 28 6.30 5.34 -0.59
C ILE A 28 7.54 5.52 -1.47
N ASN A 29 8.67 5.01 -0.96
CA ASN A 29 10.00 5.13 -1.57
C ASN A 29 10.55 3.77 -2.03
N GLY A 30 10.55 3.57 -3.35
CA GLY A 30 11.10 2.40 -4.02
C GLY A 30 10.26 1.13 -3.84
N MET A 31 10.79 0.01 -4.33
CA MET A 31 10.18 -1.31 -4.16
C MET A 31 10.35 -1.81 -2.72
N GLY A 32 9.41 -2.64 -2.27
CA GLY A 32 9.45 -3.28 -0.96
C GLY A 32 8.06 -3.71 -0.49
N ILE A 33 8.02 -4.27 0.72
CA ILE A 33 6.78 -4.64 1.40
C ILE A 33 6.29 -3.44 2.20
N TYR A 34 5.01 -3.13 2.11
CA TYR A 34 4.41 -2.00 2.83
C TYR A 34 3.18 -2.45 3.61
N GLY A 35 3.15 -2.10 4.89
CA GLY A 35 1.93 -2.13 5.68
C GLY A 35 1.11 -0.90 5.34
N CYS A 36 -0.13 -1.11 4.93
CA CYS A 36 -1.03 -0.06 4.48
C CYS A 36 -2.30 -0.05 5.33
N TYR A 37 -2.69 1.13 5.81
CA TYR A 37 -3.94 1.34 6.54
C TYR A 37 -4.76 2.41 5.82
N GLY A 38 -6.01 2.11 5.56
CA GLY A 38 -6.85 2.96 4.74
C GLY A 38 -8.29 2.48 4.66
N LYS A 39 -9.09 3.24 3.91
CA LYS A 39 -10.50 2.95 3.65
C LYS A 39 -10.65 2.30 2.29
N ILE A 40 -11.30 1.14 2.25
CA ILE A 40 -11.72 0.51 0.99
C ILE A 40 -12.86 1.32 0.38
N THR A 41 -12.75 1.58 -0.92
CA THR A 41 -13.75 2.27 -1.71
C THR A 41 -14.09 1.44 -2.94
N ASN A 42 -15.37 1.46 -3.33
CA ASN A 42 -15.82 0.85 -4.57
C ASN A 42 -16.48 1.95 -5.41
N ARG A 43 -15.95 2.19 -6.60
CA ARG A 43 -16.50 3.15 -7.54
C ARG A 43 -16.68 2.49 -8.90
N TYR A 44 -17.93 2.38 -9.34
CA TYR A 44 -18.29 1.74 -10.61
C TYR A 44 -17.77 0.30 -10.77
N GLY A 45 -17.79 -0.48 -9.68
CA GLY A 45 -17.32 -1.87 -9.70
C GLY A 45 -15.80 -2.02 -9.57
N PHE A 46 -15.07 -0.91 -9.44
CA PHE A 46 -13.63 -0.91 -9.21
C PHE A 46 -13.35 -0.71 -7.71
N CYS A 47 -12.69 -1.69 -7.09
CA CYS A 47 -12.30 -1.66 -5.68
C CYS A 47 -10.87 -1.10 -5.54
N SER A 48 -10.70 -0.11 -4.67
CA SER A 48 -9.38 0.46 -4.34
C SER A 48 -9.31 0.94 -2.90
N MET A 49 -8.12 1.19 -2.39
CA MET A 49 -7.91 1.73 -1.04
C MET A 49 -7.48 3.19 -1.08
N ASN A 50 -8.19 4.03 -0.33
CA ASN A 50 -7.71 5.36 0.04
C ASN A 50 -6.81 5.22 1.27
N ILE A 51 -5.52 5.46 1.08
CA ILE A 51 -4.53 5.28 2.14
C ILE A 51 -4.61 6.43 3.12
N ILE A 52 -4.58 6.10 4.40
CA ILE A 52 -4.50 7.05 5.52
C ILE A 52 -3.08 7.00 6.11
N GLN A 53 -2.48 5.81 6.19
CA GLN A 53 -1.10 5.59 6.64
C GLN A 53 -0.44 4.46 5.85
N SER A 54 0.85 4.58 5.58
CA SER A 54 1.66 3.50 5.03
C SER A 54 3.04 3.47 5.66
N LYS A 55 3.63 2.28 5.76
CA LYS A 55 4.96 2.07 6.34
C LYS A 55 5.71 1.00 5.57
N LYS A 56 6.96 1.29 5.18
CA LYS A 56 7.86 0.28 4.62
C LYS A 56 8.22 -0.74 5.71
N MET A 57 7.97 -2.01 5.43
CA MET A 57 8.20 -3.10 6.37
C MET A 57 9.62 -3.63 6.23
N GLY A 58 10.18 -4.11 7.34
CA GLY A 58 11.39 -4.92 7.32
C GLY A 58 11.13 -6.26 6.66
N ILE A 59 12.15 -6.83 6.03
CA ILE A 59 12.09 -8.20 5.54
C ILE A 59 12.25 -9.11 6.76
N ALA A 60 11.32 -10.07 6.92
CA ALA A 60 11.45 -11.08 7.95
C ALA A 60 12.72 -11.89 7.69
N VAL A 61 13.58 -11.98 8.71
CA VAL A 61 14.80 -12.80 8.66
C VAL A 61 14.40 -14.26 8.75
N ASP A 62 15.18 -15.17 8.15
CA ASP A 62 14.92 -16.61 8.24
C ASP A 62 14.88 -17.02 9.73
N PRO A 63 13.75 -17.59 10.23
CA PRO A 63 13.62 -18.00 11.62
C PRO A 63 14.47 -19.23 11.98
N ARG A 64 15.16 -19.85 11.02
CA ARG A 64 16.04 -21.02 11.21
C ARG A 64 17.48 -20.66 11.53
N ASN A 65 17.81 -19.37 11.55
CA ASN A 65 19.14 -18.85 11.92
C ASN A 65 19.28 -18.67 13.43
#